data_AF-I1E2D2-F1
#
_entry.id   AF-I1E2D2-F1
#
_cell.length_a   1.000
_cell.length_b   1.000
_cell.length_c   1.000
_cell.angle_alpha   90.00
_cell.angle_beta   90.00
_cell.angle_gamma   90.00
#
_symmetry.space_group_name_H-M   'P 1'
#
loop_
_entity.id
_entity.type
_entity.pdbx_description
1 polymer ?
#
loop_
_entity_poly.entity_id
_entity_poly.type
_entity_poly.pdbx_seq_one_letter_code
_entity_poly.pdbx_strand_id
1 'polypeptide(L)'
;MTLLPAVNAVSAPKTYQLQTSVIRLIAAPEEHYDKNIVVDGIFIGYSENNLFFDEQHAEYLLRPMSINVLDDSVDEENALSVSACNGEWVELWGTFVKAVDPDISYFKGRLVADKAVLHKNGETCWQRTKP
;
A
#
# COMPACT_ATOMS: atom_id res chain seq x y z
N MET A 1 -40.30 5.44 -21.16
CA MET A 1 -39.31 5.54 -20.07
C MET A 1 -38.66 4.17 -19.93
N THR A 2 -37.42 4.03 -20.38
CA THR A 2 -36.70 2.75 -20.41
C THR A 2 -35.65 2.80 -19.30
N LEU A 3 -35.81 1.96 -18.28
CA LEU A 3 -34.85 1.80 -17.18
C LEU A 3 -33.64 1.02 -17.71
N LEU A 4 -32.46 1.64 -17.70
CA LEU A 4 -31.20 0.96 -17.93
C LEU A 4 -30.86 0.13 -16.67
N PRO A 5 -30.41 -1.13 -16.81
CA PRO A 5 -29.96 -1.90 -15.67
C PRO A 5 -28.66 -1.29 -15.11
N ALA A 6 -28.62 -1.13 -13.79
CA ALA A 6 -27.38 -0.81 -13.09
C ALA A 6 -26.39 -1.96 -13.31
N VAL A 7 -25.28 -1.68 -13.98
CA VAL A 7 -24.17 -2.61 -14.09
C VAL A 7 -23.56 -2.70 -12.69
N ASN A 8 -23.94 -3.72 -11.92
CA ASN A 8 -23.18 -4.12 -10.75
C ASN A 8 -21.81 -4.57 -11.26
N ALA A 9 -20.82 -3.67 -11.20
CA ALA A 9 -19.42 -4.02 -11.33
C ALA A 9 -19.06 -4.93 -10.14
N VAL A 10 -19.31 -6.23 -10.31
CA VAL A 10 -18.79 -7.25 -9.40
C VAL A 10 -17.28 -7.19 -9.58
N SER A 11 -16.58 -6.58 -8.63
CA SER A 11 -15.12 -6.61 -8.64
C SER A 11 -14.71 -8.08 -8.54
N ALA A 12 -13.97 -8.54 -9.55
CA ALA A 12 -13.37 -9.86 -9.49
C ALA A 12 -12.49 -9.92 -8.22
N PRO A 13 -12.50 -11.03 -7.46
CA PRO A 13 -11.66 -11.14 -6.28
C PRO A 13 -10.19 -10.99 -6.71
N LYS A 14 -9.50 -9.96 -6.18
CA LYS A 14 -8.05 -9.81 -6.35
C LYS A 14 -7.38 -11.02 -5.71
N THR A 15 -6.83 -11.92 -6.52
CA THR A 15 -5.96 -12.98 -6.02
C THR A 15 -4.58 -12.36 -5.79
N TYR A 16 -4.13 -12.28 -4.55
CA TYR A 16 -2.77 -11.87 -4.21
C TYR A 16 -1.83 -13.01 -4.57
N GLN A 17 -0.84 -12.72 -5.42
CA GLN A 17 -0.05 -13.76 -6.08
C GLN A 17 1.33 -13.94 -5.45
N LEU A 18 1.77 -13.00 -4.60
CA LEU A 18 3.14 -12.98 -4.10
C LEU A 18 3.25 -12.29 -2.73
N GLN A 19 3.85 -12.98 -1.76
CA GLN A 19 4.38 -12.35 -0.55
C GLN A 19 5.82 -11.90 -0.83
N THR A 20 6.16 -10.66 -0.47
CA THR A 20 7.50 -10.08 -0.67
C THR A 20 7.85 -9.13 0.48
N SER A 21 9.01 -8.48 0.41
CA SER A 21 9.48 -7.53 1.42
C SER A 21 9.78 -6.15 0.84
N VAL A 22 9.76 -5.13 1.70
CA VAL A 22 10.18 -3.76 1.35
C VAL A 22 11.56 -3.75 0.67
N ILE A 23 12.53 -4.52 1.17
CA ILE A 23 13.88 -4.60 0.58
C ILE A 23 13.84 -5.12 -0.86
N ARG A 24 13.08 -6.18 -1.15
CA ARG A 24 12.99 -6.71 -2.52
C ARG A 24 12.35 -5.72 -3.48
N LEU A 25 11.32 -5.01 -3.02
CA LEU A 25 10.65 -3.96 -3.78
C LEU A 25 11.57 -2.77 -4.08
N ILE A 26 12.55 -2.49 -3.22
CA ILE A 26 13.56 -1.46 -3.46
C ILE A 26 14.67 -1.97 -4.40
N ALA A 27 15.13 -3.20 -4.19
CA ALA A 27 16.30 -3.75 -4.89
C ALA A 27 16.00 -4.17 -6.34
N ALA A 28 14.80 -4.69 -6.61
CA ALA A 28 14.39 -5.19 -7.92
C ALA A 28 12.89 -4.86 -8.19
N PRO A 29 12.50 -3.58 -8.20
CA PRO A 29 11.10 -3.17 -8.31
C PRO A 29 10.40 -3.69 -9.57
N GLU A 30 11.13 -3.83 -10.67
CA GLU A 30 10.65 -4.33 -11.95
C GLU A 30 10.13 -5.76 -11.93
N GLU A 31 10.61 -6.58 -11.00
CA GLU A 31 10.10 -7.95 -10.82
C GLU A 31 8.70 -7.95 -10.20
N HIS A 32 8.24 -6.83 -9.65
CA HIS A 32 7.02 -6.74 -8.85
C HIS A 32 5.96 -5.81 -9.45
N TYR A 33 6.28 -5.04 -10.50
CA TYR A 33 5.32 -4.14 -11.13
C TYR A 33 4.09 -4.88 -11.65
N ASP A 34 2.93 -4.23 -11.49
CA ASP A 34 1.59 -4.64 -11.91
C ASP A 34 1.13 -5.97 -11.28
N LYS A 35 1.74 -6.37 -10.16
CA LYS A 35 1.37 -7.55 -9.38
C LYS A 35 0.62 -7.18 -8.11
N ASN A 36 -0.38 -7.98 -7.77
CA ASN A 36 -1.01 -7.96 -6.45
C ASN A 36 -0.10 -8.69 -5.47
N ILE A 37 0.38 -7.97 -4.46
CA ILE A 37 1.37 -8.42 -3.51
C ILE A 37 0.92 -8.24 -2.06
N VAL A 38 1.60 -8.96 -1.18
CA VAL A 38 1.54 -8.82 0.27
C VAL A 38 2.91 -8.38 0.76
N VAL A 39 2.98 -7.34 1.56
CA VAL A 39 4.24 -6.77 2.07
C VAL A 39 4.12 -6.45 3.55
N ASP A 40 5.02 -6.99 4.34
CA ASP A 40 5.15 -6.65 5.75
C ASP A 40 6.05 -5.41 5.93
N GLY A 41 5.70 -4.58 6.91
CA GLY A 41 6.56 -3.48 7.34
C GLY A 41 5.87 -2.56 8.34
N ILE A 42 6.57 -1.51 8.76
CA ILE A 42 6.02 -0.49 9.66
C ILE A 42 5.43 0.63 8.82
N PHE A 43 4.12 0.83 8.96
CA PHE A 43 3.42 1.86 8.22
C PHE A 43 3.47 3.19 8.97
N ILE A 44 3.96 4.22 8.30
CA ILE A 44 3.98 5.60 8.82
C ILE A 44 3.29 6.52 7.80
N GLY A 45 2.18 7.11 8.22
CA GLY A 45 1.51 8.20 7.53
C GLY A 45 1.95 9.54 8.11
N TYR A 46 3.03 10.14 7.59
CA TYR A 46 3.50 11.47 7.98
C TYR A 46 4.03 12.23 6.76
N SER A 47 3.31 13.27 6.30
CA SER A 47 3.46 14.00 5.02
C SER A 47 3.28 13.15 3.75
N GLU A 48 3.81 11.92 3.77
CA GLU A 48 3.63 10.89 2.77
C GLU A 48 3.47 9.54 3.47
N ASN A 49 2.63 8.69 2.91
CA ASN A 49 2.39 7.33 3.38
C ASN A 49 3.56 6.43 2.94
N ASN A 50 4.24 5.81 3.90
CA ASN A 50 5.40 4.96 3.62
C ASN A 50 5.36 3.69 4.46
N LEU A 51 5.86 2.61 3.87
CA LEU A 51 6.05 1.33 4.53
C LEU A 51 7.56 1.10 4.68
N PHE A 52 8.03 1.05 5.92
CA PHE A 52 9.43 0.87 6.27
C PHE A 52 9.74 -0.59 6.55
N PHE A 53 10.99 -0.99 6.27
CA PHE A 53 11.44 -2.35 6.51
C PHE A 53 11.50 -2.72 8.01
N ASP A 54 11.90 -1.78 8.88
CA ASP A 54 12.00 -1.99 10.32
C ASP A 54 11.77 -0.70 11.13
N GLU A 55 11.77 -0.85 12.46
CA GLU A 55 11.46 0.20 13.45
C GLU A 55 12.48 1.32 13.46
N GLN A 56 13.76 0.98 13.33
CA GLN A 56 14.82 1.97 13.33
C GLN A 56 14.70 2.89 12.11
N HIS A 57 14.47 2.33 10.92
CA HIS A 57 14.29 3.12 9.70
C HIS A 57 13.00 3.95 9.75
N ALA A 58 11.94 3.45 10.38
CA ALA A 58 10.70 4.19 10.59
C ALA A 58 10.90 5.38 11.54
N GLU A 59 11.55 5.17 12.69
CA GLU A 59 11.82 6.21 13.69
C GLU A 59 12.61 7.38 13.09
N TYR A 60 13.63 7.07 12.29
CA TYR A 60 14.46 8.08 11.61
C TYR A 60 13.94 8.51 10.24
N LEU A 61 12.77 8.02 9.81
CA LEU A 61 12.15 8.32 8.51
C LEU A 61 13.12 8.15 7.33
N LEU A 62 13.93 7.09 7.33
CA LEU A 62 14.95 6.82 6.31
C LEU A 62 14.29 6.39 4.99
N ARG A 63 13.88 7.37 4.18
CA ARG A 63 13.17 7.16 2.89
C ARG A 63 13.80 6.13 1.96
N PRO A 64 15.14 6.01 1.81
CA PRO A 64 15.75 4.98 0.96
C PRO A 64 15.44 3.54 1.39
N MET A 65 15.00 3.34 2.64
CA MET A 65 14.67 2.03 3.25
C MET A 65 13.16 1.86 3.42
N SER A 66 12.39 2.55 2.58
CA SER A 66 10.93 2.50 2.56
C SER A 66 10.41 2.46 1.13
N ILE A 67 9.18 1.98 0.97
CA ILE A 67 8.39 2.19 -0.24
C ILE A 67 7.27 3.17 0.05
N ASN A 68 6.91 3.96 -0.96
CA ASN A 68 5.75 4.81 -0.87
C ASN A 68 4.47 3.97 -1.02
N VAL A 69 3.49 4.27 -0.18
CA VAL A 69 2.16 3.66 -0.19
C VAL A 69 1.18 4.70 -0.71
N LEU A 70 0.41 4.33 -1.74
CA LEU A 70 -0.74 5.12 -2.17
C LEU A 70 -1.97 4.60 -1.46
N ASP A 71 -2.60 5.50 -0.73
CA ASP A 71 -3.97 5.37 -0.28
C ASP A 71 -4.73 6.47 -1.03
N ASP A 72 -5.74 6.06 -1.80
CA ASP A 72 -6.57 6.94 -2.61
C ASP A 72 -7.97 7.14 -2.01
N SER A 73 -8.08 6.99 -0.69
CA SER A 73 -9.28 7.32 0.05
C SER A 73 -9.69 8.76 -0.25
N VAL A 74 -10.97 8.92 -0.59
CA VAL A 74 -11.55 10.24 -0.92
C VAL A 74 -11.71 11.12 0.32
N ASP A 75 -11.89 10.48 1.48
CA ASP A 75 -12.18 11.13 2.75
C ASP A 75 -11.01 10.94 3.72
N GLU A 76 -10.50 12.04 4.30
CA GLU A 76 -9.37 12.01 5.23
C GLU A 76 -9.64 11.14 6.46
N GLU A 77 -10.90 11.06 6.93
CA GLU A 77 -11.30 10.24 8.08
C GLU A 77 -11.17 8.73 7.83
N ASN A 78 -11.17 8.32 6.55
CA ASN A 78 -11.04 6.93 6.14
C ASN A 78 -9.64 6.63 5.58
N ALA A 79 -8.72 7.59 5.61
CA ALA A 79 -7.38 7.40 5.12
C ALA A 79 -6.61 6.38 5.97
N LEU A 80 -5.72 5.63 5.32
CA LEU A 80 -4.83 4.69 5.97
C LEU A 80 -3.94 5.40 7.02
N SER A 81 -3.55 6.64 6.75
CA SER A 81 -2.71 7.48 7.63
C SER A 81 -3.37 7.86 8.96
N VAL A 82 -4.71 7.92 9.02
CA VAL A 82 -5.45 8.22 10.25
C VAL A 82 -5.99 6.97 10.96
N SER A 83 -5.79 5.80 10.34
CA SER A 83 -6.23 4.52 10.88
C SER A 83 -5.34 4.03 12.03
N ALA A 84 -5.79 2.97 12.71
CA ALA A 84 -5.00 2.27 13.71
C ALA A 84 -3.74 1.60 13.15
N CYS A 85 -3.54 1.58 11.83
CA CYS A 85 -2.33 1.08 11.20
C CYS A 85 -1.13 2.03 11.34
N ASN A 86 -1.36 3.33 11.58
CA ASN A 86 -0.28 4.32 11.61
C ASN A 86 0.61 4.15 12.83
N GLY A 87 1.92 4.01 12.60
CA GLY A 87 2.90 3.72 13.64
C GLY A 87 3.05 2.23 13.97
N GLU A 88 2.36 1.34 13.25
CA GLU A 88 2.29 -0.08 13.59
C GLU A 88 2.95 -0.95 12.52
N TRP A 89 3.39 -2.14 12.95
CA TRP A 89 3.78 -3.21 12.03
C TRP A 89 2.53 -3.83 11.41
N VAL A 90 2.45 -3.78 10.08
CA VAL A 90 1.30 -4.25 9.30
C VAL A 90 1.71 -5.20 8.18
N GLU A 91 0.79 -6.10 7.86
CA GLU A 91 0.75 -6.80 6.58
C GLU A 91 -0.11 -5.95 5.63
N LEU A 92 0.52 -5.40 4.58
CA LEU A 92 -0.14 -4.52 3.62
C LEU A 92 -0.35 -5.23 2.28
N TRP A 93 -1.61 -5.32 1.89
CA TRP A 93 -2.05 -5.85 0.62
C TRP A 93 -2.26 -4.74 -0.39
N GLY A 94 -1.78 -4.94 -1.61
CA GLY A 94 -1.98 -3.96 -2.66
C GLY A 94 -1.42 -4.37 -4.02
N THR A 95 -1.51 -3.46 -4.98
CA THR A 95 -0.87 -3.58 -6.29
C THR A 95 0.38 -2.71 -6.33
N PHE A 96 1.53 -3.30 -6.64
CA PHE A 96 2.77 -2.54 -6.79
C PHE A 96 2.87 -1.99 -8.21
N VAL A 97 2.80 -0.68 -8.36
CA VAL A 97 2.77 -0.01 -9.66
C VAL A 97 4.05 0.75 -9.91
N LYS A 98 4.37 0.89 -11.20
CA LYS A 98 5.47 1.72 -11.66
C LYS A 98 5.11 3.20 -11.50
N ALA A 99 5.95 3.95 -10.80
CA ALA A 99 5.79 5.39 -10.59
C ALA A 99 7.06 6.14 -10.99
N VAL A 100 6.89 7.37 -11.49
CA VAL A 100 8.01 8.27 -11.79
C VAL A 100 8.06 9.32 -10.69
N ASP A 101 9.23 9.48 -10.10
CA ASP A 101 9.56 10.64 -9.29
C ASP A 101 10.11 11.70 -10.25
N PRO A 102 9.46 12.87 -10.40
CA PRO A 102 9.83 13.86 -11.41
C PRO A 102 11.27 14.37 -11.26
N ASP A 103 11.86 14.24 -10.07
CA ASP A 103 13.21 14.70 -9.76
C ASP A 103 14.27 13.60 -9.96
N ILE A 104 13.89 12.40 -10.41
CA ILE A 104 14.78 11.23 -10.46
C ILE A 104 14.68 10.52 -11.82
N SER A 105 15.83 10.16 -12.37
CA SER A 105 15.95 9.53 -13.69
C SER A 105 15.60 8.03 -13.74
N TYR A 106 15.12 7.44 -12.65
CA TYR A 106 14.70 6.04 -12.58
C TYR A 106 13.30 5.90 -11.99
N PHE A 107 12.59 4.84 -12.41
CA PHE A 107 11.26 4.53 -11.90
C PHE A 107 11.37 4.04 -10.45
N LYS A 108 10.58 4.64 -9.56
CA LYS A 108 10.32 4.08 -8.23
C LYS A 108 9.03 3.26 -8.28
N GLY A 109 8.91 2.27 -7.42
CA GLY A 109 7.63 1.59 -7.24
C GLY A 109 6.77 2.27 -6.17
N ARG A 110 5.45 2.19 -6.32
CA ARG A 110 4.48 2.66 -5.34
C ARG A 110 3.48 1.54 -5.07
N LEU A 111 3.16 1.28 -3.81
CA LEU A 111 2.19 0.26 -3.44
C LEU A 111 0.81 0.89 -3.29
N VAL A 112 -0.11 0.59 -4.21
CA VAL A 112 -1.52 1.01 -4.09
C VAL A 112 -2.21 0.09 -3.11
N ALA A 113 -2.50 0.60 -1.91
CA ALA A 113 -3.03 -0.16 -0.80
C ALA A 113 -4.49 -0.57 -1.05
N ASP A 114 -4.81 -1.83 -0.79
CA ASP A 114 -6.17 -2.36 -0.82
C ASP A 114 -6.67 -2.70 0.59
N LYS A 115 -5.78 -3.20 1.45
CA LYS A 115 -6.11 -3.60 2.83
C LYS A 115 -4.84 -3.65 3.68
N ALA A 116 -4.95 -3.32 4.96
CA ALA A 116 -3.87 -3.44 5.93
C ALA A 116 -4.36 -4.16 7.18
N VAL A 117 -3.52 -5.07 7.68
CA VAL A 117 -3.78 -5.85 8.89
C VAL A 117 -2.64 -5.67 9.88
N LEU A 118 -2.99 -5.50 11.15
CA LEU A 118 -2.03 -5.44 12.24
C LEU A 118 -1.38 -6.81 12.43
N HIS A 119 -0.05 -6.87 12.36
CA HIS A 119 0.67 -8.13 12.50
C HIS A 119 0.57 -8.70 13.93
N LYS A 120 0.40 -7.83 14.95
CA LYS A 120 0.32 -8.24 16.37
C LYS A 120 -0.90 -9.10 16.70
N ASN A 121 -2.02 -8.92 16.01
CA ASN A 121 -3.29 -9.58 16.35
C ASN A 121 -4.12 -10.03 15.13
N GLY A 122 -3.65 -9.78 13.90
CA GLY A 122 -4.36 -10.15 12.67
C GLY A 122 -5.60 -9.31 12.37
N GLU A 123 -5.84 -8.24 13.14
CA GLU A 123 -7.02 -7.38 12.97
C GLU A 123 -6.85 -6.47 11.75
N THR A 124 -7.90 -6.35 10.95
CA THR A 124 -7.91 -5.39 9.83
C THR A 124 -8.05 -3.98 10.39
N CYS A 125 -6.97 -3.21 10.36
CA CYS A 125 -6.96 -1.83 10.83
C CYS A 125 -7.38 -0.83 9.74
N TRP A 126 -7.34 -1.22 8.46
CA TRP A 126 -7.81 -0.41 7.35
C TRP A 126 -8.12 -1.25 6.12
N GLN A 127 -9.13 -0.83 5.35
CA GLN A 127 -9.46 -1.44 4.07
C GLN A 127 -10.03 -0.40 3.11
N ARG A 128 -9.58 -0.46 1.85
CA ARG A 128 -10.06 0.39 0.76
C ARG A 128 -11.55 0.15 0.53
N THR A 129 -12.35 1.23 0.60
CA THR A 129 -13.81 1.16 0.51
C THR A 129 -14.33 1.34 -0.92
N LYS A 130 -13.53 1.90 -1.82
CA LYS A 130 -13.86 2.10 -3.24
C LYS A 130 -12.62 1.86 -4.12
N PRO A 131 -12.76 1.11 -5.24
CA PRO A 131 -11.66 0.84 -6.17
C PRO A 131 -11.35 2.00 -7.12
#